data_AF-G8Y237-F1
#
_entry.id   AF-G8Y237-F1
#
_cell.length_a   1.000
_cell.length_b   1.000
_cell.length_c   1.000
_cell.angle_alpha   90.00
_cell.angle_beta   90.00
_cell.angle_gamma   90.00
#
_symmetry.space_group_name_H-M   'P 1'
#
loop_
_entity.id
_entity.type
_entity.pdbx_description
1 polymer ?
#
loop_
_entity_poly.entity_id
_entity_poly.type
_entity_poly.pdbx_seq_one_letter_code
_entity_poly.pdbx_strand_id
1 'polypeptide(L)'
;MGMTKLYGGAIESSLPSGIKDVSDFRQVPDNQEVFILEDGPKDISIIFDLLQHNDSGLEASLKENLDDIFDNYSAGKPEPIDITVRNSQALSVTVTAESVVSFVAVIYLTEADTDVLVTVNAPGTSVDDAKEKYYPIFAEACATFNVLDQSIFGGIQ
;
A
#
# COMPACT_ATOMS: atom_id res chain seq x y z
N MET A 1 3.94 13.91 -9.09
CA MET A 1 4.53 13.12 -7.98
C MET A 1 5.28 14.08 -7.07
N GLY A 2 5.20 13.86 -5.76
CA GLY A 2 5.95 14.60 -4.75
C GLY A 2 6.01 13.81 -3.46
N MET A 3 7.03 14.08 -2.62
CA MET A 3 7.18 13.39 -1.34
C MET A 3 6.08 13.82 -0.37
N THR A 4 5.33 12.84 0.11
CA THR A 4 4.28 12.97 1.12
C THR A 4 4.79 12.36 2.43
N LYS A 5 4.52 13.05 3.53
CA LYS A 5 4.82 12.58 4.89
C LYS A 5 3.69 11.68 5.35
N LEU A 6 4.06 10.53 5.91
CA LEU A 6 3.16 9.55 6.50
C LEU A 6 3.45 9.46 8.00
N TYR A 7 2.43 9.17 8.80
CA TYR A 7 2.50 8.92 10.23
C TYR A 7 3.24 10.03 10.99
N GLY A 8 2.75 11.27 10.86
CA GLY A 8 3.39 12.44 11.47
C GLY A 8 4.78 12.78 10.90
N GLY A 9 5.17 12.18 9.78
CA GLY A 9 6.47 12.36 9.13
C GLY A 9 7.56 11.40 9.58
N ALA A 10 7.21 10.34 10.30
CA ALA A 10 8.14 9.25 10.59
C ALA A 10 8.48 8.42 9.34
N ILE A 11 7.60 8.43 8.35
CA ILE A 11 7.75 7.77 7.05
C ILE A 11 7.48 8.80 5.95
N GLU A 12 8.06 8.57 4.77
CA GLU A 12 7.72 9.31 3.55
C GLU A 12 7.57 8.38 2.35
N SER A 13 6.78 8.81 1.36
CA SER A 13 6.62 8.14 0.07
C SER A 13 6.21 9.15 -1.01
N SER A 14 6.58 8.88 -2.27
CA SER A 14 6.25 9.70 -3.43
C SER A 14 4.82 9.41 -3.91
N LEU A 15 3.91 10.36 -3.74
CA LEU A 15 2.51 10.24 -4.13
C LEU A 15 2.12 11.28 -5.21
N PRO A 16 0.99 11.08 -5.91
CA PRO A 16 0.44 12.06 -6.84
C PRO A 16 0.25 13.43 -6.19
N SER A 17 0.56 14.48 -6.95
CA SER A 17 0.39 15.85 -6.48
C SER A 17 -1.11 16.20 -6.41
N GLY A 18 -1.54 16.86 -5.34
CA GLY A 18 -2.95 17.20 -5.14
C GLY A 18 -3.82 16.05 -4.63
N ILE A 19 -3.19 14.94 -4.21
CA ILE A 19 -3.87 13.87 -3.50
C ILE A 19 -4.46 14.39 -2.18
N LYS A 20 -5.65 13.91 -1.81
CA LYS A 20 -6.37 14.32 -0.59
C LYS A 20 -6.13 13.31 0.51
N ASP A 21 -5.77 13.79 1.68
CA ASP A 21 -5.68 12.98 2.89
C ASP A 21 -7.09 12.78 3.47
N VAL A 22 -7.47 11.53 3.75
CA VAL A 22 -8.79 11.22 4.29
C VAL A 22 -8.91 11.64 5.77
N SER A 23 -7.79 11.74 6.49
CA SER A 23 -7.75 12.16 7.89
C SER A 23 -8.26 13.59 8.11
N ASP A 24 -8.17 14.44 7.09
CA ASP A 24 -8.72 15.81 7.08
C ASP A 24 -10.26 15.83 7.22
N PHE A 25 -10.93 14.73 6.86
CA PHE A 25 -12.40 14.65 6.81
C PHE A 25 -12.98 13.72 7.89
N ARG A 26 -12.26 12.66 8.26
CA ARG A 26 -12.71 11.67 9.25
C ARG A 26 -11.51 11.02 9.93
N GLN A 27 -11.72 10.45 11.11
CA GLN A 27 -10.69 9.63 11.74
C GLN A 27 -10.38 8.37 10.90
N VAL A 28 -9.10 8.06 10.83
CA VAL A 28 -8.50 6.85 10.26
C VAL A 28 -7.71 6.18 11.40
N PRO A 29 -7.62 4.83 11.46
CA PRO A 29 -6.80 4.15 12.47
C PRO A 29 -5.36 4.68 12.49
N ASP A 30 -4.73 4.72 13.66
CA ASP A 30 -3.38 5.30 13.84
C ASP A 30 -2.30 4.57 13.03
N ASN A 31 -2.52 3.29 12.72
CA ASN A 31 -1.62 2.47 11.90
C ASN A 31 -1.92 2.58 10.39
N GLN A 32 -2.92 3.37 9.99
CA GLN A 32 -3.33 3.53 8.60
C GLN A 32 -3.19 4.97 8.10
N GLU A 33 -2.75 5.11 6.86
CA GLU A 33 -2.79 6.35 6.09
C GLU A 33 -3.62 6.12 4.83
N VAL A 34 -4.63 6.95 4.60
CA VAL A 34 -5.58 6.77 3.48
C VAL A 34 -5.65 8.05 2.67
N PHE A 35 -5.38 7.93 1.37
CA PHE A 35 -5.41 9.04 0.44
C PHE A 35 -6.36 8.78 -0.73
N ILE A 36 -6.93 9.85 -1.26
CA ILE A 36 -7.79 9.84 -2.45
C ILE A 36 -7.18 10.70 -3.55
N LEU A 37 -6.97 10.11 -4.71
CA LEU A 37 -6.68 10.80 -5.97
C LEU A 37 -7.97 10.90 -6.77
N GLU A 38 -8.43 12.13 -7.01
CA GLU A 38 -9.58 12.39 -7.88
C GLU A 38 -9.17 12.19 -9.34
N ASP A 39 -9.78 11.24 -10.03
CA ASP A 39 -9.58 10.98 -11.47
C ASP A 39 -10.91 10.99 -12.22
N GLY A 40 -11.43 12.19 -12.44
CA GLY A 40 -12.70 12.40 -13.13
C GLY A 40 -13.90 11.85 -12.32
N PRO A 41 -14.70 10.91 -12.86
CA PRO A 41 -15.83 10.34 -12.14
C PRO A 41 -15.43 9.20 -11.17
N LYS A 42 -14.15 8.84 -11.10
CA LYS A 42 -13.66 7.73 -10.27
C LYS A 42 -12.60 8.25 -9.33
N ASP A 43 -12.77 7.91 -8.06
CA ASP A 43 -11.76 8.18 -7.05
C ASP A 43 -10.86 6.94 -6.93
N ILE A 44 -9.55 7.18 -6.92
CA ILE A 44 -8.53 6.16 -6.70
C ILE A 44 -8.08 6.30 -5.25
N SER A 45 -8.10 5.21 -4.48
CA SER A 45 -7.59 5.23 -3.11
C SER A 45 -6.18 4.66 -3.04
N ILE A 46 -5.32 5.27 -2.23
CA ILE A 46 -4.00 4.74 -1.86
C ILE A 46 -3.99 4.57 -0.34
N ILE A 47 -3.68 3.38 0.14
CA ILE A 47 -3.71 3.02 1.56
C ILE A 47 -2.34 2.48 1.94
N PHE A 48 -1.83 2.94 3.08
CA PHE A 48 -0.69 2.34 3.78
C PHE A 48 -1.19 1.84 5.13
N ASP A 49 -0.86 0.60 5.48
CA ASP A 49 -1.21 -0.01 6.75
C ASP A 49 0.02 -0.66 7.39
N LEU A 50 0.28 -0.36 8.67
CA LEU A 50 1.35 -0.98 9.45
C LEU A 50 0.79 -2.16 10.23
N LEU A 51 1.33 -3.35 9.98
CA LEU A 51 0.82 -4.63 10.45
C LEU A 51 1.94 -5.49 11.03
N GLN A 52 1.57 -6.47 11.85
CA GLN A 52 2.51 -7.46 12.36
C GLN A 52 2.96 -8.39 11.21
N HIS A 53 4.25 -8.74 11.20
CA HIS A 53 4.76 -9.72 10.25
C HIS A 53 4.21 -11.13 10.52
N ASN A 54 3.89 -11.88 9.46
CA ASN A 54 3.58 -13.30 9.57
C ASN A 54 4.87 -14.13 9.58
N ASP A 55 5.12 -14.87 10.67
CA ASP A 55 6.29 -15.73 10.85
C ASP A 55 6.50 -16.79 9.73
N SER A 56 5.45 -17.08 8.95
CA SER A 56 5.51 -17.98 7.79
C SER A 56 6.09 -17.31 6.53
N GLY A 57 6.36 -16.00 6.59
CA GLY A 57 7.02 -15.21 5.56
C GLY A 57 6.07 -14.41 4.67
N LEU A 58 6.67 -13.65 3.75
CA LEU A 58 6.00 -12.59 2.98
C LEU A 58 4.83 -13.05 2.10
N GLU A 59 4.90 -14.25 1.51
CA GLU A 59 3.78 -14.81 0.75
C GLU A 59 2.58 -15.14 1.65
N ALA A 60 2.84 -15.59 2.89
CA ALA A 60 1.80 -15.87 3.87
C ALA A 60 1.17 -14.57 4.37
N SER A 61 1.98 -13.56 4.71
CA SER A 61 1.50 -12.21 5.02
C SER A 61 0.61 -11.66 3.93
N LEU A 62 1.05 -11.72 2.66
CA LEU A 62 0.27 -11.22 1.54
C LEU A 62 -1.05 -11.97 1.43
N LYS A 63 -1.03 -13.31 1.50
CA LYS A 63 -2.25 -14.11 1.40
C LYS A 63 -3.24 -13.83 2.53
N GLU A 64 -2.79 -13.77 3.77
CA GLU A 64 -3.63 -13.47 4.93
C GLU A 64 -4.31 -12.10 4.78
N ASN A 65 -3.54 -11.07 4.44
CA ASN A 65 -4.07 -9.73 4.20
C ASN A 65 -5.08 -9.67 3.05
N LEU A 66 -4.86 -10.42 1.97
CA LEU A 66 -5.85 -10.51 0.89
C LEU A 66 -7.16 -11.16 1.36
N ASP A 67 -7.07 -12.24 2.14
CA ASP A 67 -8.22 -12.97 2.67
C ASP A 67 -9.02 -12.11 3.68
N ASP A 68 -8.36 -11.20 4.41
CA ASP A 68 -9.00 -10.28 5.35
C ASP A 68 -9.68 -9.07 4.67
N ILE A 69 -9.11 -8.58 3.55
CA ILE A 69 -9.58 -7.36 2.89
C ILE A 69 -10.65 -7.65 1.84
N PHE A 70 -10.54 -8.77 1.11
CA PHE A 70 -11.37 -9.02 -0.06
C PHE A 70 -12.25 -10.26 0.08
N ASP A 71 -13.54 -10.09 -0.18
CA ASP A 71 -14.46 -11.20 -0.41
C ASP A 71 -14.46 -11.63 -1.89
N ASN A 72 -14.42 -12.94 -2.16
CA ASN A 72 -14.56 -13.51 -3.51
C ASN A 72 -13.65 -12.88 -4.60
N TYR A 73 -12.37 -12.71 -4.31
CA TYR A 73 -11.40 -12.10 -5.22
C TYR A 73 -10.73 -13.10 -6.16
N SER A 74 -10.13 -12.57 -7.22
CA SER A 74 -9.14 -13.25 -8.05
C SER A 74 -7.80 -12.51 -7.93
N ALA A 75 -6.75 -13.22 -7.56
CA ALA A 75 -5.40 -12.69 -7.49
C ALA A 75 -4.52 -13.27 -8.60
N GLY A 76 -3.66 -12.43 -9.16
CA GLY A 76 -2.57 -12.87 -10.01
C GLY A 76 -1.49 -13.61 -9.22
N LYS A 77 -0.37 -13.90 -9.89
CA LYS A 77 0.81 -14.44 -9.21
C LYS A 77 1.48 -13.31 -8.40
N PRO A 78 1.89 -13.53 -7.15
CA PRO A 78 2.77 -12.60 -6.44
C PRO A 78 4.11 -12.45 -7.16
N GLU A 79 4.57 -11.21 -7.29
CA GLU A 79 5.81 -10.83 -7.96
C GLU A 79 6.63 -9.88 -7.08
N PRO A 80 7.97 -10.02 -7.02
CA PRO A 80 8.81 -9.05 -6.36
C PRO A 80 8.59 -7.64 -6.91
N ILE A 81 8.62 -6.64 -6.04
CA ILE A 81 8.57 -5.23 -6.41
C ILE A 81 9.81 -4.51 -5.89
N ASP A 82 10.36 -3.61 -6.70
CA ASP A 82 11.53 -2.83 -6.32
C ASP A 82 11.19 -1.88 -5.16
N ILE A 83 12.04 -1.90 -4.13
CA ILE A 83 11.96 -1.00 -2.97
C ILE A 83 13.34 -0.43 -2.65
N THR A 84 13.36 0.75 -2.02
CA THR A 84 14.63 1.39 -1.60
C THR A 84 14.97 1.16 -0.13
N VAL A 85 14.03 0.65 0.67
CA VAL A 85 14.27 0.32 2.07
C VAL A 85 15.32 -0.79 2.17
N ARG A 86 16.37 -0.54 2.95
CA ARG A 86 17.49 -1.47 3.10
C ARG A 86 17.05 -2.75 3.80
N ASN A 87 17.68 -3.86 3.41
CA ASN A 87 17.50 -5.19 4.00
C ASN A 87 16.03 -5.67 4.03
N SER A 88 15.14 -5.06 3.24
CA SER A 88 13.72 -5.36 3.22
C SER A 88 13.37 -6.11 1.94
N GLN A 89 12.24 -6.81 1.94
CA GLN A 89 11.72 -7.51 0.78
C GLN A 89 10.26 -7.12 0.56
N ALA A 90 9.84 -7.09 -0.70
CA ALA A 90 8.47 -6.77 -1.04
C ALA A 90 7.92 -7.70 -2.13
N LEU A 91 6.66 -8.08 -1.97
CA LEU A 91 5.87 -8.79 -2.97
C LEU A 91 4.65 -7.94 -3.30
N SER A 92 4.28 -7.93 -4.57
CA SER A 92 3.06 -7.30 -5.05
C SER A 92 2.19 -8.28 -5.84
N VAL A 93 0.89 -8.02 -5.88
CA VAL A 93 -0.08 -8.80 -6.64
C VAL A 93 -1.20 -7.91 -7.15
N THR A 94 -1.66 -8.19 -8.37
CA THR A 94 -2.89 -7.60 -8.89
C THR A 94 -4.08 -8.43 -8.45
N VAL A 95 -5.08 -7.77 -7.87
CA VAL A 95 -6.31 -8.37 -7.37
C VAL A 95 -7.48 -7.80 -8.16
N THR A 96 -8.46 -8.63 -8.47
CA THR A 96 -9.76 -8.21 -8.99
C THR A 96 -10.84 -8.75 -8.08
N ALA A 97 -11.64 -7.86 -7.50
CA ALA A 97 -12.79 -8.20 -6.68
C ALA A 97 -13.95 -7.30 -7.12
N GLU A 98 -15.11 -7.92 -7.39
CA GLU A 98 -16.28 -7.24 -7.96
C GLU A 98 -15.93 -6.44 -9.23
N SER A 99 -16.07 -5.11 -9.20
CA SER A 99 -15.72 -4.17 -10.28
C SER A 99 -14.47 -3.34 -9.95
N VAL A 100 -13.63 -3.78 -9.01
CA VAL A 100 -12.44 -3.07 -8.56
C VAL A 100 -11.19 -3.86 -8.94
N VAL A 101 -10.23 -3.17 -9.56
CA VAL A 101 -8.86 -3.67 -9.72
C VAL A 101 -8.02 -3.05 -8.62
N SER A 102 -7.31 -3.88 -7.87
CA SER A 102 -6.43 -3.42 -6.79
C SER A 102 -5.00 -3.90 -7.03
N PHE A 103 -4.03 -3.05 -6.71
CA PHE A 103 -2.63 -3.43 -6.58
C PHE A 103 -2.29 -3.46 -5.11
N VAL A 104 -1.80 -4.60 -4.63
CA VAL A 104 -1.49 -4.82 -3.22
C VAL A 104 -0.02 -5.22 -3.12
N ALA A 105 0.74 -4.57 -2.24
CA ALA A 105 2.08 -4.98 -1.87
C ALA A 105 2.20 -5.17 -0.37
N VAL A 106 2.98 -6.16 0.05
CA VAL A 106 3.51 -6.25 1.41
C VAL A 106 5.01 -5.96 1.33
N ILE A 107 5.48 -5.02 2.14
CA ILE A 107 6.90 -4.70 2.34
C ILE A 107 7.27 -5.13 3.76
N TYR A 108 8.13 -6.12 3.91
CA TYR A 108 8.62 -6.54 5.22
C TYR A 108 9.82 -5.70 5.65
N LEU A 109 9.64 -4.90 6.70
CA LEU A 109 10.67 -4.08 7.32
C LEU A 109 11.44 -4.91 8.35
N THR A 110 12.49 -5.58 7.91
CA THR A 110 13.24 -6.54 8.75
C THR A 110 13.81 -5.93 10.04
N GLU A 111 14.16 -4.65 10.08
CA GLU A 111 14.66 -4.00 11.30
C GLU A 111 13.56 -3.76 12.35
N ALA A 112 12.32 -3.61 11.91
CA ALA A 112 11.17 -3.29 12.76
C ALA A 112 10.23 -4.49 13.00
N ASP A 113 10.50 -5.63 12.36
CA ASP A 113 9.64 -6.81 12.34
C ASP A 113 8.16 -6.49 12.02
N THR A 114 7.97 -5.60 11.06
CA THR A 114 6.68 -5.01 10.70
C THR A 114 6.44 -5.16 9.20
N ASP A 115 5.23 -5.53 8.83
CA ASP A 115 4.76 -5.50 7.45
C ASP A 115 4.10 -4.16 7.14
N VAL A 116 4.41 -3.60 5.98
CA VAL A 116 3.69 -2.45 5.42
C VAL A 116 2.85 -2.95 4.27
N LEU A 117 1.53 -2.88 4.41
CA LEU A 117 0.59 -3.18 3.35
C LEU A 117 0.28 -1.91 2.57
N VAL A 118 0.65 -1.88 1.28
CA VAL A 118 0.32 -0.78 0.36
C VAL A 118 -0.78 -1.26 -0.58
N THR A 119 -1.91 -0.56 -0.62
CA THR A 119 -3.04 -0.91 -1.49
C THR A 119 -3.46 0.28 -2.35
N VAL A 120 -3.56 0.08 -3.66
CA VAL A 120 -4.16 1.04 -4.60
C VAL A 120 -5.41 0.43 -5.22
N ASN A 121 -6.56 1.08 -5.03
CA ASN A 121 -7.84 0.61 -5.58
C ASN A 121 -8.29 1.47 -6.76
N ALA A 122 -8.61 0.83 -7.87
CA ALA A 122 -9.07 1.46 -9.11
C ALA A 122 -10.46 0.92 -9.53
N PRO A 123 -11.54 1.50 -8.99
CA PRO A 123 -12.90 1.04 -9.27
C PRO A 123 -13.34 1.28 -10.72
N GLY A 124 -14.15 0.36 -11.24
CA GLY A 124 -14.78 0.41 -12.55
C GLY A 124 -13.81 0.40 -13.73
N THR A 125 -12.56 -0.03 -13.53
CA THR A 125 -11.49 0.05 -14.54
C THR A 125 -11.07 -1.35 -14.97
N SER A 126 -10.74 -1.53 -16.25
CA SER A 126 -10.21 -2.80 -16.73
C SER A 126 -8.82 -3.06 -16.14
N VAL A 127 -8.38 -4.32 -16.06
CA VAL A 127 -7.04 -4.65 -15.55
C VAL A 127 -5.95 -3.96 -16.39
N ASP A 128 -6.09 -3.93 -17.71
CA ASP A 128 -5.12 -3.33 -18.61
C ASP A 128 -5.04 -1.81 -18.42
N ASP A 129 -6.19 -1.12 -18.37
CA ASP A 129 -6.23 0.32 -18.12
C ASP A 129 -5.68 0.68 -16.73
N ALA A 130 -6.00 -0.12 -15.71
CA ALA A 130 -5.51 0.09 -14.35
C ALA A 130 -3.99 -0.09 -14.29
N LYS A 131 -3.45 -1.09 -15.00
CA LYS A 131 -2.00 -1.31 -15.10
C LYS A 131 -1.30 -0.18 -15.85
N GLU A 132 -1.90 0.35 -16.91
CA GLU A 132 -1.30 1.46 -17.65
C GLU A 132 -1.31 2.75 -16.82
N LYS A 133 -2.43 3.05 -16.15
CA LYS A 133 -2.64 4.35 -15.51
C LYS A 133 -2.18 4.42 -14.06
N TYR A 134 -2.45 3.40 -13.27
CA TYR A 134 -2.35 3.48 -11.80
C TYR A 134 -1.25 2.58 -11.22
N TYR A 135 -0.82 1.53 -11.92
CA TYR A 135 0.32 0.73 -11.47
C TYR A 135 1.62 1.56 -11.32
N PRO A 136 1.94 2.53 -12.20
CA PRO A 136 3.12 3.38 -11.98
C PRO A 136 3.05 4.18 -10.68
N ILE A 137 1.86 4.60 -10.25
CA ILE A 137 1.66 5.30 -8.97
C ILE A 137 1.90 4.34 -7.80
N PHE A 138 1.32 3.13 -7.86
CA PHE A 138 1.54 2.08 -6.88
C PHE A 138 3.02 1.69 -6.76
N ALA A 139 3.68 1.48 -7.89
CA ALA A 139 5.08 1.08 -7.93
C ALA A 139 6.01 2.18 -7.39
N GLU A 140 5.78 3.44 -7.77
CA GLU A 140 6.51 4.59 -7.23
C GLU A 140 6.30 4.73 -5.72
N ALA A 141 5.06 4.56 -5.22
CA ALA A 141 4.75 4.62 -3.80
C ALA A 141 5.51 3.55 -2.99
N CYS A 142 5.58 2.31 -3.51
CA CYS A 142 6.34 1.22 -2.90
C CYS A 142 7.85 1.48 -2.98
N ALA A 143 8.34 1.89 -4.15
CA ALA A 143 9.76 2.09 -4.41
C ALA A 143 10.36 3.18 -3.53
N THR A 144 9.60 4.25 -3.28
CA THR A 144 10.04 5.44 -2.53
C THR A 144 9.60 5.43 -1.08
N PHE A 145 8.93 4.37 -0.61
CA PHE A 145 8.63 4.20 0.81
C PHE A 145 9.94 4.21 1.61
N ASN A 146 10.05 5.13 2.56
CA ASN A 146 11.28 5.34 3.31
C ASN A 146 10.96 5.65 4.78
N VAL A 147 11.58 4.89 5.68
CA VAL A 147 11.45 5.09 7.13
C VAL A 147 12.48 6.13 7.58
N LEU A 148 12.01 7.25 8.10
CA LEU A 148 12.84 8.36 8.59
C LEU A 148 13.05 8.30 10.11
N ASP A 149 12.06 7.80 10.86
CA ASP A 149 12.09 7.68 12.31
C ASP A 149 11.62 6.28 12.74
N GLN A 150 12.54 5.47 13.25
CA GLN A 150 12.28 4.09 13.70
C GLN A 150 11.44 4.02 14.99
N SER A 151 11.31 5.13 15.72
CA SER A 151 10.57 5.13 17.00
C SER A 151 9.07 4.85 16.83
N ILE A 152 8.53 5.02 15.62
CA ILE A 152 7.13 4.71 15.29
C ILE A 152 6.77 3.25 15.56
N PHE A 153 7.72 2.31 15.39
CA PHE A 153 7.48 0.88 15.60
C PHE A 153 7.57 0.47 17.07
N GLY A 154 8.05 1.35 17.96
CA GLY A 154 8.23 1.04 19.40
C GLY A 154 6.94 0.83 20.19
N GLY A 155 5.77 1.05 19.59
CA GLY A 155 4.44 0.82 20.19
C GLY A 155 3.60 -0.27 19.51
N ILE A 156 4.09 -0.87 18.42
CA ILE A 156 3.42 -1.96 17.71
C ILE A 156 3.97 -3.26 18.31
N GLN A 157 3.31 -3.80 19.32
CA GLN A 157 3.73 -5.02 20.04
C GLN A 157 2.55 -5.96 20.26
#